data_AF-A0A973UGV0-F1
#
_entry.id   AF-A0A973UGV0-F1
#
_cell.length_a   1.000
_cell.length_b   1.000
_cell.length_c   1.000
_cell.angle_alpha   90.00
_cell.angle_beta   90.00
_cell.angle_gamma   90.00
#
_symmetry.space_group_name_H-M   'P 1'
#
loop_
_entity.id
_entity.type
_entity.pdbx_description
1 polymer ?
#
loop_
_entity_poly.entity_id
_entity_poly.type
_entity_poly.pdbx_seq_one_letter_code
_entity_poly.pdbx_strand_id
1 'polypeptide(L)'
;FSLRDEFSQWDPRRQRPELWNLYNGRHAPGEHVRVFPLSNWTELDVWQYIAREGIELPDIYFAHEREVFARSGMWLTAGEWGGPKDGESVEKRLVRYRTVGDMSCTGAVDSDAVTLEQVITEIAASRLTERGATRADDKMSEAAMEDRKREGYF
;
A
#
# COMPACT_ATOMS: atom_id res chain seq x y z
N PHE A 1 1.68 -18.08 -3.95
CA PHE A 1 1.67 -18.34 -5.40
C PHE A 1 0.25 -18.10 -5.90
N SER A 2 0.10 -17.24 -6.91
CA SER A 2 -1.19 -16.92 -7.52
C SER A 2 -1.10 -17.22 -9.01
N LEU A 3 -1.77 -18.28 -9.45
CA LEU A 3 -1.76 -18.72 -10.85
C LEU A 3 -2.66 -17.81 -11.68
N ARG A 4 -2.15 -17.40 -12.85
CA ARG A 4 -2.83 -16.57 -13.83
C ARG A 4 -2.89 -17.28 -15.17
N ASP A 5 -4.03 -17.15 -15.86
CA ASP A 5 -4.16 -17.66 -17.21
C ASP A 5 -3.42 -16.79 -18.25
N GLU A 6 -3.55 -17.14 -19.52
CA GLU A 6 -2.91 -16.43 -20.64
C GLU A 6 -3.38 -14.97 -20.80
N PHE A 7 -4.55 -14.63 -20.25
CA PHE A 7 -5.10 -13.28 -20.26
C PHE A 7 -4.83 -12.54 -18.94
N SER A 8 -3.95 -13.08 -18.09
CA SER A 8 -3.63 -12.56 -16.74
C SER A 8 -4.78 -12.61 -15.74
N GLN A 9 -5.87 -13.31 -16.05
CA GLN A 9 -7.02 -13.40 -15.15
C GLN A 9 -6.76 -14.38 -14.01
N TRP A 10 -7.46 -14.16 -12.90
CA TRP A 10 -7.41 -15.02 -11.74
C TRP A 10 -8.67 -15.87 -11.63
N ASP A 11 -8.51 -17.19 -11.66
CA ASP A 11 -9.59 -18.14 -11.39
C ASP A 11 -9.41 -18.75 -9.98
N PRO A 12 -10.33 -18.49 -9.03
CA PRO A 12 -10.28 -19.09 -7.70
C PRO A 12 -10.24 -20.62 -7.70
N ARG A 13 -10.90 -21.27 -8.66
CA ARG A 13 -10.97 -22.74 -8.75
C ARG A 13 -9.65 -23.37 -9.18
N ARG A 14 -8.77 -22.59 -9.81
CA ARG A 14 -7.47 -23.04 -10.30
C ARG A 14 -6.34 -22.79 -9.30
N GLN A 15 -6.63 -22.09 -8.21
CA GLN A 15 -5.65 -21.86 -7.15
C GLN A 15 -5.40 -23.15 -6.38
N ARG A 16 -4.14 -23.33 -5.97
CA ARG A 16 -3.67 -24.57 -5.37
C ARG A 16 -3.41 -24.36 -3.89
N PRO A 17 -3.74 -25.34 -3.04
CA PRO A 17 -3.39 -25.26 -1.63
C PRO A 17 -1.86 -25.22 -1.48
N GLU A 18 -1.39 -24.32 -0.63
CA GLU A 18 0.01 -24.22 -0.20
C GLU A 18 0.13 -24.89 1.17
N LEU A 19 0.54 -26.16 1.17
CA LEU A 19 0.73 -26.92 2.40
C LEU A 19 2.18 -26.77 2.87
N TRP A 20 2.36 -26.22 4.07
CA TRP A 20 3.69 -25.88 4.62
C TRP A 20 4.49 -24.97 3.69
N ASN A 21 5.74 -25.34 3.37
CA ASN A 21 6.62 -24.65 2.42
C ASN A 21 6.71 -25.42 1.09
N LEU A 22 5.68 -26.20 0.75
CA LEU A 22 5.61 -26.93 -0.52
C LEU A 22 4.80 -26.13 -1.53
N TYR A 23 5.48 -25.65 -2.57
CA TYR A 23 4.88 -24.81 -3.61
C TYR A 23 4.75 -25.57 -4.93
N ASN A 24 3.58 -25.48 -5.57
CA ASN A 24 3.37 -26.05 -6.91
C ASN A 24 3.36 -24.95 -7.98
N GLY A 25 4.54 -24.64 -8.52
CA GLY A 25 4.74 -23.64 -9.57
C GLY A 25 4.47 -24.10 -11.01
N ARG A 26 4.00 -25.33 -11.23
CA ARG A 26 3.73 -25.85 -12.60
C ARG A 26 2.61 -25.04 -13.27
N HIS A 27 2.84 -24.55 -14.48
CA HIS A 27 1.85 -23.80 -15.24
C HIS A 27 1.91 -24.21 -16.72
N ALA A 28 0.83 -24.02 -17.47
CA ALA A 28 0.81 -24.31 -18.90
C ALA A 28 1.50 -23.17 -19.69
N PRO A 29 1.91 -23.41 -20.95
CA PRO A 29 2.37 -22.32 -21.82
C PRO A 29 1.31 -21.21 -21.92
N GLY A 30 1.74 -19.95 -21.87
CA GLY A 30 0.87 -18.77 -21.83
C GLY A 30 0.48 -18.34 -20.42
N GLU A 31 0.45 -19.26 -19.45
CA GLU A 31 0.15 -18.95 -18.06
C GLU A 31 1.37 -18.39 -17.33
N HIS A 32 1.12 -17.71 -16.22
CA HIS A 32 2.18 -17.24 -15.34
C HIS A 32 1.76 -17.30 -13.88
N VAL A 33 2.75 -17.22 -12.98
CA VAL A 33 2.51 -17.25 -11.54
C VAL A 33 3.05 -15.98 -10.89
N ARG A 34 2.22 -15.33 -10.09
CA ARG A 34 2.64 -14.22 -9.22
C ARG A 34 3.02 -14.76 -7.85
N VAL A 35 4.19 -14.39 -7.35
CA VAL A 35 4.73 -14.86 -6.07
C VAL A 35 4.83 -13.66 -5.12
N PHE A 36 4.42 -13.87 -3.87
CA PHE A 36 4.40 -12.84 -2.83
C PHE A 36 5.29 -13.31 -1.67
N PRO A 37 6.62 -13.13 -1.74
CA PRO A 37 7.54 -13.68 -0.72
C PRO A 37 7.35 -13.09 0.67
N LEU A 38 6.76 -11.90 0.75
CA LEU A 38 6.50 -11.16 1.98
C LEU A 38 5.04 -11.26 2.42
N SER A 39 4.27 -12.24 1.92
CA SER A 39 2.83 -12.34 2.20
C SER A 39 2.50 -12.59 3.67
N ASN A 40 3.42 -13.17 4.43
CA ASN A 40 3.30 -13.42 5.86
C ASN A 40 3.93 -12.32 6.73
N TRP A 41 4.45 -11.25 6.12
CA TRP A 41 5.04 -10.12 6.84
C TRP A 41 3.97 -9.09 7.17
N THR A 42 4.03 -8.59 8.40
CA THR A 42 3.30 -7.39 8.80
C THR A 42 4.07 -6.14 8.36
N GLU A 43 3.41 -4.98 8.39
CA GLU A 43 4.09 -3.70 8.16
C GLU A 43 5.24 -3.49 9.17
N LEU A 44 5.03 -3.89 10.43
CA LEU A 44 6.07 -3.80 11.46
C LEU A 44 7.30 -4.65 11.11
N ASP A 45 7.11 -5.86 10.58
CA ASP A 45 8.22 -6.73 10.15
C ASP A 45 9.05 -6.07 9.05
N VAL A 46 8.40 -5.40 8.09
CA VAL A 46 9.07 -4.67 7.01
C VAL A 46 9.94 -3.54 7.56
N TRP A 47 9.38 -2.71 8.45
CA TRP A 47 10.12 -1.59 9.04
C TRP A 47 11.27 -2.05 9.94
N GLN A 48 11.07 -3.09 10.74
CA GLN A 48 12.14 -3.68 11.56
C GLN A 48 13.27 -4.25 10.69
N TYR A 49 12.94 -4.86 9.56
CA TYR A 49 13.94 -5.36 8.62
C TYR A 49 14.74 -4.24 7.97
N ILE A 50 14.08 -3.17 7.52
CA ILE A 50 14.74 -1.97 6.98
C ILE A 50 15.75 -1.42 7.99
N ALA A 51 15.37 -1.31 9.27
CA ALA A 51 16.26 -0.86 10.33
C ALA A 51 17.44 -1.79 10.57
N ARG A 52 17.18 -3.10 10.61
CA ARG A 52 18.22 -4.11 10.85
C ARG A 52 19.25 -4.14 9.73
N GLU A 53 18.81 -4.07 8.48
CA GLU A 53 19.68 -4.16 7.31
C GLU A 53 20.25 -2.78 6.87
N GLY A 54 19.82 -1.69 7.49
CA GLY A 54 20.27 -0.34 7.17
C GLY A 54 19.87 0.10 5.75
N ILE A 55 18.66 -0.24 5.32
CA ILE A 55 18.17 0.09 3.98
C ILE A 55 17.79 1.57 3.92
N GLU A 56 18.35 2.29 2.95
CA GLU A 56 18.01 3.68 2.69
C GLU A 56 16.57 3.81 2.18
N LEU A 57 15.86 4.82 2.68
CA LEU A 57 14.49 5.13 2.30
C LEU A 57 14.35 6.57 1.79
N PRO A 58 13.45 6.82 0.84
CA PRO A 58 13.08 8.18 0.46
C PRO A 58 12.46 8.96 1.63
N ASP A 59 12.77 10.26 1.72
CA ASP A 59 12.34 11.14 2.82
C ASP A 59 10.81 11.23 2.98
N ILE A 60 10.04 10.97 1.92
CA ILE A 60 8.57 11.04 1.91
C ILE A 60 7.91 10.07 2.90
N TYR A 61 8.62 9.01 3.30
CA TYR A 61 8.15 8.04 4.28
C TYR A 61 8.29 8.53 5.74
N PHE A 62 9.08 9.57 5.97
CA PHE A 62 9.24 10.23 7.25
C PHE A 62 8.38 11.49 7.32
N ALA A 63 8.05 11.91 8.53
CA ALA A 63 7.26 13.10 8.78
C ALA A 63 7.99 14.36 8.26
N HIS A 64 7.27 15.17 7.50
CA HIS A 64 7.74 16.45 6.98
C HIS A 64 6.57 17.42 6.87
N GLU A 65 6.85 18.72 6.95
CA GLU A 65 5.82 19.72 6.76
C GLU A 65 5.41 19.78 5.28
N ARG A 66 4.11 19.74 5.02
CA ARG A 66 3.57 19.83 3.66
C ARG A 66 2.25 20.57 3.62
N GLU A 67 2.07 21.33 2.55
CA GLU A 67 0.77 21.90 2.20
C GLU A 67 -0.14 20.80 1.63
N VAL A 68 -1.27 20.59 2.29
CA VAL A 68 -2.26 19.57 1.94
C VAL A 68 -3.67 20.13 2.01
N PHE A 69 -4.59 19.54 1.26
CA PHE A 69 -6.01 19.85 1.33
C PHE A 69 -6.82 18.57 1.56
N ALA A 70 -7.95 18.69 2.26
CA ALA A 70 -8.81 17.56 2.56
C ALA A 70 -9.74 17.26 1.37
N ARG A 71 -9.71 16.03 0.87
CA ARG A 71 -10.69 15.53 -0.12
C ARG A 71 -11.00 14.07 0.14
N SER A 72 -12.28 13.72 0.18
CA SER A 72 -12.73 12.33 0.40
C SER A 72 -12.13 11.66 1.65
N GLY A 73 -11.91 12.44 2.71
CA GLY A 73 -11.33 11.97 3.98
C GLY A 73 -9.85 11.60 3.88
N MET A 74 -9.09 12.24 3.00
CA MET A 74 -7.65 12.08 2.82
C MET A 74 -6.98 13.45 2.68
N TRP A 75 -5.73 13.56 3.13
CA TRP A 75 -4.88 14.71 2.89
C TRP A 75 -4.16 14.55 1.55
N LEU A 76 -4.47 15.40 0.58
CA LEU A 76 -3.85 15.37 -0.74
C LEU A 76 -2.92 16.57 -0.93
N THR A 77 -1.89 16.39 -1.74
CA THR A 77 -0.98 17.47 -2.11
C THR A 77 -1.30 17.95 -3.52
N ALA A 78 -1.36 19.27 -3.69
CA ALA A 78 -1.50 19.87 -5.02
C ALA A 78 -0.26 19.56 -5.88
N GLY A 79 -0.46 19.45 -7.18
CA GLY A 79 0.60 19.21 -8.15
C GLY A 79 0.09 19.40 -9.58
N GLU A 80 0.84 18.89 -10.55
CA GLU A 80 0.51 19.02 -11.97
C GLU A 80 -0.84 18.37 -12.34
N TRP A 81 -1.28 17.37 -11.55
CA TRP A 81 -2.56 16.69 -11.73
C TRP A 81 -3.76 17.53 -11.30
N GLY A 82 -3.54 18.57 -10.49
CA GLY A 82 -4.59 19.40 -9.91
C GLY A 82 -4.29 19.82 -8.47
N GLY A 83 -5.24 20.55 -7.91
CA GLY A 83 -5.15 21.10 -6.56
C GLY A 83 -6.51 21.18 -5.88
N PRO A 84 -6.64 21.98 -4.82
CA PRO A 84 -7.91 22.22 -4.15
C PRO A 84 -8.94 22.82 -5.11
N LYS A 85 -10.21 22.42 -4.95
CA LYS A 85 -11.38 23.00 -5.62
C LYS A 85 -11.97 24.14 -4.79
N ASP A 86 -12.92 24.86 -5.36
CA ASP A 86 -13.70 25.88 -4.64
C ASP A 86 -14.30 25.29 -3.35
N GLY A 87 -13.92 25.87 -2.20
CA GLY A 87 -14.35 25.43 -0.87
C GLY A 87 -13.39 24.48 -0.16
N GLU A 88 -12.35 23.97 -0.82
CA GLU A 88 -11.28 23.21 -0.17
C GLU A 88 -10.13 24.17 0.22
N SER A 89 -9.75 24.16 1.51
CA SER A 89 -8.63 24.97 2.00
C SER A 89 -7.34 24.16 2.07
N VAL A 90 -6.23 24.84 1.77
CA VAL A 90 -4.89 24.30 1.97
C VAL A 90 -4.46 24.55 3.42
N GLU A 91 -3.92 23.52 4.06
CA GLU A 91 -3.36 23.55 5.40
C GLU A 91 -1.91 23.06 5.36
N LYS A 92 -1.03 23.72 6.10
CA LYS A 92 0.32 23.22 6.33
C LYS A 92 0.27 22.22 7.49
N ARG A 93 0.62 20.96 7.24
CA ARG A 93 0.54 19.87 8.21
C ARG A 93 1.84 19.08 8.26
N LEU A 94 2.12 18.46 9.41
CA LEU A 94 3.23 17.52 9.55
C LEU A 94 2.73 16.13 9.17
N VAL A 95 3.22 15.62 8.04
CA VAL A 95 2.66 14.42 7.41
C VAL A 95 3.75 13.49 6.89
N ARG A 96 3.41 12.21 6.74
CA ARG A 96 4.21 11.22 6.02
C ARG A 96 3.34 10.38 5.09
N TYR A 97 3.96 9.62 4.21
CA TYR A 97 3.26 8.75 3.28
C TYR A 97 3.55 7.29 3.62
N ARG A 98 2.51 6.54 3.99
CA ARG A 98 2.64 5.09 4.28
C ARG A 98 2.62 4.25 3.01
N THR A 99 1.81 4.66 2.04
CA THR A 99 1.75 4.07 0.71
C THR A 99 1.98 5.16 -0.32
N VAL A 100 2.69 4.88 -1.40
CA VAL A 100 2.90 5.82 -2.51
C VAL A 100 2.38 5.20 -3.81
N GLY A 101 1.72 6.02 -4.61
CA GLY A 101 1.26 5.74 -5.97
C GLY A 101 1.23 7.06 -6.74
N ASP A 102 0.21 7.27 -7.58
CA ASP A 102 0.05 8.54 -8.29
C ASP A 102 -0.32 9.68 -7.35
N MET A 103 0.13 10.89 -7.68
CA MET A 103 -0.12 12.10 -6.86
C MET A 103 -1.62 12.39 -6.68
N SER A 104 -2.45 11.97 -7.64
CA SER A 104 -3.90 12.20 -7.63
C SER A 104 -4.68 11.34 -6.64
N CYS A 105 -4.11 10.23 -6.16
CA CYS A 105 -4.79 9.26 -5.31
C CYS A 105 -4.01 8.84 -4.06
N THR A 106 -2.80 9.38 -3.86
CA THR A 106 -1.97 9.08 -2.70
C THR A 106 -2.27 10.04 -1.55
N GLY A 107 -2.83 9.52 -0.45
CA GLY A 107 -3.11 10.30 0.76
C GLY A 107 -1.92 10.36 1.72
N ALA A 108 -1.63 11.56 2.21
CA ALA A 108 -0.74 11.78 3.33
C ALA A 108 -1.44 11.44 4.66
N VAL A 109 -0.65 11.09 5.68
CA VAL A 109 -1.11 10.78 7.03
C VAL A 109 -0.42 11.73 8.01
N ASP A 110 -1.19 12.30 8.94
CA ASP A 110 -0.63 13.07 10.05
C ASP A 110 0.30 12.18 10.88
N SER A 111 1.53 12.63 11.07
CA SER A 111 2.56 11.89 11.80
C SER A 111 3.68 12.83 12.23
N ASP A 112 4.32 12.55 13.36
CA ASP A 112 5.51 13.24 13.86
C ASP A 112 6.78 12.39 13.76
N ALA A 113 6.70 11.23 13.09
CA ALA A 113 7.80 10.29 12.97
C ALA A 113 8.83 10.71 11.90
N VAL A 114 9.81 11.52 12.30
CA VAL A 114 10.89 12.05 11.46
C VAL A 114 12.09 11.08 11.31
N THR A 115 12.08 9.96 12.03
CA THR A 115 13.14 8.93 12.03
C THR A 115 12.56 7.53 11.91
N LEU A 116 13.40 6.58 11.53
CA LEU A 116 13.04 5.17 11.38
C LEU A 116 12.52 4.56 12.69
N GLU A 117 13.19 4.86 13.81
CA GLU A 117 12.81 4.38 15.14
C GLU A 117 11.45 4.94 15.57
N GLN A 118 11.18 6.20 15.24
CA GLN A 118 9.87 6.81 15.51
C GLN A 118 8.78 6.16 14.65
N VAL A 119 9.04 5.86 13.37
CA VAL A 119 8.07 5.17 12.50
C VAL A 119 7.75 3.78 13.05
N ILE A 120 8.76 3.02 13.47
CA ILE A 120 8.58 1.70 14.11
C ILE A 120 7.74 1.83 15.38
N THR A 121 8.02 2.82 16.22
CA THR A 121 7.28 3.06 17.47
C THR A 121 5.83 3.43 17.20
N GLU A 122 5.57 4.30 16.22
CA GLU A 122 4.23 4.69 15.79
C GLU A 122 3.43 3.48 15.28
N ILE A 123 4.03 2.66 14.42
CA ILE A 123 3.37 1.49 13.82
C ILE A 123 3.10 0.42 14.87
N ALA A 124 4.03 0.18 15.80
CA ALA A 124 3.83 -0.78 16.89
C ALA A 124 2.67 -0.39 17.83
N ALA A 125 2.38 0.90 17.97
CA ALA A 125 1.26 1.41 18.75
C ALA A 125 -0.05 1.49 17.95
N SER A 126 0.02 1.49 16.62
CA SER A 126 -1.13 1.68 15.73
C SER A 126 -1.96 0.40 15.58
N ARG A 127 -3.29 0.58 15.46
CA ARG A 127 -4.24 -0.49 15.14
C ARG A 127 -4.72 -0.43 13.68
N LEU A 128 -4.18 0.49 12.88
CA LEU A 128 -4.59 0.73 11.49
C LEU A 128 -3.61 0.07 10.51
N THR A 129 -4.15 -0.75 9.62
CA THR A 129 -3.37 -1.38 8.54
C THR A 129 -2.79 -0.33 7.58
N GLU A 130 -1.61 -0.60 7.01
CA GLU A 130 -0.88 0.31 6.11
C GLU A 130 -1.76 0.93 5.02
N ARG A 131 -2.53 0.09 4.30
CA ARG A 131 -3.29 0.48 3.11
C ARG A 131 -4.68 1.02 3.41
N GLY A 132 -5.33 0.54 4.47
CA GLY A 132 -6.72 0.90 4.79
C GLY A 132 -6.91 2.38 5.15
N ALA A 133 -5.83 3.06 5.56
CA ALA A 133 -5.85 4.46 5.95
C ALA A 133 -5.54 5.45 4.81
N THR A 134 -4.87 5.02 3.72
CA THR A 134 -4.12 5.95 2.84
C THR A 134 -4.40 5.84 1.35
N ARG A 135 -5.20 4.86 0.90
CA ARG A 135 -5.59 4.73 -0.51
C ARG A 135 -7.08 4.98 -0.69
N ALA A 136 -7.42 5.90 -1.58
CA ALA A 136 -8.82 6.24 -1.90
C ALA A 136 -9.58 5.01 -2.42
N ASP A 137 -8.89 4.20 -3.22
CA ASP A 137 -9.50 3.04 -3.88
C ASP A 137 -9.81 1.92 -2.89
N ASP A 138 -9.06 1.75 -1.80
CA ASP A 138 -9.21 0.62 -0.88
C ASP A 138 -10.44 0.72 0.06
N LYS A 139 -11.21 1.82 -0.01
CA LYS A 139 -12.41 2.04 0.82
C LYS A 139 -13.69 1.33 0.31
N MET A 140 -13.60 0.49 -0.74
CA MET A 140 -14.76 -0.02 -1.51
C MET A 140 -15.25 -1.46 -1.14
N SER A 141 -15.10 -1.90 0.12
CA SER A 141 -15.60 -3.16 0.74
C SER A 141 -14.61 -4.34 0.86
N GLU A 142 -14.87 -5.23 1.83
CA GLU A 142 -14.06 -6.43 2.15
C GLU A 142 -13.88 -7.41 0.97
N ALA A 143 -14.79 -7.43 0.00
CA ALA A 143 -14.71 -8.28 -1.20
C ALA A 143 -13.90 -7.65 -2.35
N ALA A 144 -13.58 -6.36 -2.25
CA ALA A 144 -12.97 -5.60 -3.34
C ALA A 144 -11.61 -6.16 -3.79
N MET A 145 -10.86 -6.80 -2.90
CA MET A 145 -9.56 -7.38 -3.26
C MET A 145 -9.71 -8.63 -4.15
N GLU A 146 -10.68 -9.48 -3.87
CA GLU A 146 -10.95 -10.69 -4.65
C GLU A 146 -11.56 -10.35 -6.01
N ASP A 147 -12.47 -9.38 -6.06
CA ASP A 147 -13.05 -8.90 -7.31
C ASP A 147 -11.98 -8.20 -8.19
N ARG A 148 -11.09 -7.38 -7.60
CA ARG A 148 -9.95 -6.80 -8.32
C ARG A 148 -8.97 -7.83 -8.87
N LYS A 149 -8.77 -8.95 -8.17
CA LYS A 149 -7.93 -10.06 -8.69
C LYS A 149 -8.59 -10.68 -9.93
N ARG A 150 -9.91 -10.86 -9.94
CA ARG A 150 -10.65 -11.35 -11.11
C ARG A 150 -10.61 -10.37 -12.27
N GLU A 151 -10.68 -9.07 -11.98
CA GLU A 151 -10.59 -7.99 -12.98
C GLU A 151 -9.15 -7.75 -13.49
N GLY A 152 -8.14 -8.45 -12.93
CA GLY A 152 -6.76 -8.41 -13.41
C GLY A 152 -5.91 -7.26 -12.85
N TYR A 153 -6.40 -6.54 -11.84
CA TYR A 153 -5.70 -5.41 -11.20
C TYR A 153 -4.48 -5.85 -10.35
N PHE A 154 -4.47 -7.12 -9.94
CA PHE A 154 -3.40 -7.79 -9.18
C PHE A 154 -2.97 -9.07 -9.85
#